data_AF-A0A1U7PT83-F1
#
_entry.id   AF-A0A1U7PT83-F1
#
_cell.length_a   1.000
_cell.length_b   1.000
_cell.length_c   1.000
_cell.angle_alpha   90.00
_cell.angle_beta   90.00
_cell.angle_gamma   90.00
#
_symmetry.space_group_name_H-M   'P 1'
#
loop_
_entity.id
_entity.type
_entity.pdbx_description
1 polymer ?
#
loop_
_entity_poly.entity_id
_entity_poly.type
_entity_poly.pdbx_seq_one_letter_code
_entity_poly.pdbx_strand_id
1 'polypeptide(L)'
;MKPEKKWPLRLNIQHFGNTDPADPPADPKGGQNEPPADPPAPNQAEIDRQISKAVQSALDKAQKRFEEEKQQAIADAKKDAEEYAKMSEKERKDAEFQKRLKEIEDRERALNEKQLLSEIESDLKEQALPLSFASALLRLGENEAIKEAITGIKADFDAAVNERVKEELRQETPGAGNARSQTYTRTGMAEKAAKHRLIK
;
A
#
# COMPACT_ATOMS: atom_id res chain seq x y z
N MET A 1 13.75 40.90 -11.31
CA MET A 1 13.59 40.34 -12.66
C MET A 1 12.13 39.93 -12.82
N LYS A 2 11.36 40.64 -13.66
CA LYS A 2 9.95 40.35 -13.95
C LYS A 2 9.86 39.95 -15.43
N PRO A 3 9.28 38.80 -15.80
CA PRO A 3 9.15 38.42 -17.20
C PRO A 3 7.99 39.17 -17.88
N GLU A 4 8.28 39.77 -19.03
CA GLU A 4 7.34 40.51 -19.87
C GLU A 4 6.26 39.60 -20.47
N LYS A 5 5.00 40.04 -20.36
CA LYS A 5 3.83 39.50 -21.04
C LYS A 5 3.93 39.79 -22.54
N LYS A 6 4.10 38.74 -23.35
CA LYS A 6 3.83 38.80 -24.80
C LYS A 6 2.32 38.73 -25.03
N TRP A 7 1.75 39.79 -25.59
CA TRP A 7 0.37 39.87 -26.05
C TRP A 7 0.28 39.90 -27.59
N PRO A 8 -0.88 39.54 -28.16
CA PRO A 8 -0.99 38.64 -29.31
C PRO A 8 -1.07 39.34 -30.68
N LEU A 9 -0.74 38.56 -31.71
CA LEU A 9 -1.25 38.55 -33.10
C LEU A 9 -1.85 39.87 -33.63
N ARG A 10 -1.11 40.55 -34.51
CA ARG A 10 -1.59 41.68 -35.32
C ARG A 10 -2.58 41.19 -36.38
N LEU A 11 -3.87 41.47 -36.22
CA LEU A 11 -4.86 41.32 -37.30
C LEU A 11 -4.63 42.39 -38.37
N ASN A 12 -4.47 41.97 -39.62
CA ASN A 12 -4.29 42.87 -40.76
C ASN A 12 -5.66 43.22 -41.35
N ILE A 13 -6.11 44.46 -41.14
CA ILE A 13 -7.50 44.91 -41.38
C ILE A 13 -7.65 45.66 -42.73
N GLN A 14 -6.74 45.45 -43.68
CA GLN A 14 -6.62 46.30 -44.88
C GLN A 14 -7.54 45.94 -46.05
N HIS A 15 -8.57 45.10 -45.86
CA HIS A 15 -9.40 44.65 -46.99
C HIS A 15 -10.90 44.93 -46.89
N PHE A 16 -11.34 45.84 -46.02
CA PHE A 16 -12.76 46.24 -46.00
C PHE A 16 -12.94 47.71 -45.61
N GLY A 17 -13.05 48.62 -46.59
CA GLY A 17 -13.58 49.96 -46.35
C GLY A 17 -13.12 51.07 -47.30
N ASN A 18 -14.03 51.43 -48.21
CA ASN A 18 -14.29 52.74 -48.80
C ASN A 18 -13.79 53.14 -50.21
N THR A 19 -14.82 53.60 -50.92
CA THR A 19 -15.01 54.26 -52.21
C THR A 19 -14.60 55.75 -52.23
N ASP A 20 -14.17 56.22 -53.41
CA ASP A 20 -13.81 57.56 -53.96
C ASP A 20 -14.63 58.80 -53.47
N PRO A 21 -14.18 60.09 -53.60
CA PRO A 21 -13.64 60.72 -54.85
C PRO A 21 -12.63 61.92 -54.75
N ALA A 22 -12.17 62.38 -55.93
CA ALA A 22 -11.74 63.74 -56.33
C ALA A 22 -10.24 64.17 -56.33
N ASP A 23 -9.60 64.04 -57.52
CA ASP A 23 -9.01 65.09 -58.41
C ASP A 23 -7.67 65.86 -58.09
N PRO A 24 -6.94 66.44 -59.10
CA PRO A 24 -5.60 66.04 -59.63
C PRO A 24 -4.54 67.19 -59.49
N PRO A 25 -3.45 67.42 -60.32
CA PRO A 25 -2.77 66.70 -61.41
C PRO A 25 -1.20 66.70 -61.36
N ALA A 26 -0.52 65.95 -62.24
CA ALA A 26 0.64 66.40 -63.06
C ALA A 26 1.30 65.25 -63.86
N ASP A 27 1.06 65.29 -65.17
CA ASP A 27 1.77 64.59 -66.27
C ASP A 27 2.99 65.48 -66.71
N PRO A 28 3.88 65.18 -67.70
CA PRO A 28 3.74 64.19 -68.79
C PRO A 28 5.03 63.50 -69.34
N LYS A 29 4.78 62.63 -70.34
CA LYS A 29 5.60 62.20 -71.52
C LYS A 29 6.30 60.85 -71.40
N GLY A 30 6.20 59.92 -72.34
CA GLY A 30 5.52 59.88 -73.65
C GLY A 30 6.04 58.67 -74.47
N GLY A 31 5.29 58.22 -75.49
CA GLY A 31 5.77 57.25 -76.49
C GLY A 31 4.69 56.31 -77.02
N GLN A 32 4.42 56.40 -78.32
CA GLN A 32 3.28 55.84 -79.06
C GLN A 32 3.49 54.39 -79.51
N ASN A 33 2.39 53.60 -79.64
CA ASN A 33 2.05 52.72 -80.78
C ASN A 33 0.76 51.89 -80.47
N GLU A 34 -0.28 52.02 -81.31
CA GLU A 34 -1.57 51.31 -81.22
C GLU A 34 -1.54 49.93 -81.95
N PRO A 35 -2.65 49.16 -82.04
CA PRO A 35 -3.11 48.17 -81.06
C PRO A 35 -3.17 46.73 -81.65
N PRO A 36 -3.01 45.65 -80.86
CA PRO A 36 -3.50 44.33 -81.26
C PRO A 36 -4.93 44.12 -80.75
N ALA A 37 -5.77 43.62 -81.64
CA ALA A 37 -7.21 43.40 -81.48
C ALA A 37 -7.62 42.72 -80.16
N ASP A 38 -8.67 43.25 -79.53
CA ASP A 38 -9.40 42.58 -78.45
C ASP A 38 -9.90 41.20 -78.92
N PRO A 39 -9.58 40.10 -78.23
CA PRO A 39 -10.39 38.89 -78.37
C PRO A 39 -11.82 39.22 -77.88
N PRO A 40 -12.87 38.64 -78.48
CA PRO A 40 -14.23 38.88 -78.04
C PRO A 40 -14.30 38.60 -76.53
N ALA A 41 -14.83 39.56 -75.77
CA ALA A 41 -15.03 39.43 -74.33
C ALA A 41 -15.62 38.04 -74.04
N PRO A 42 -15.02 37.27 -73.11
CA PRO A 42 -15.53 35.95 -72.78
C PRO A 42 -17.01 36.09 -72.40
N ASN A 43 -17.86 35.34 -73.09
CA ASN A 43 -19.30 35.35 -72.89
C ASN A 43 -19.58 35.09 -71.40
N GLN A 44 -20.14 36.05 -70.67
CA GLN A 44 -20.28 36.03 -69.21
C GLN A 44 -20.90 34.73 -68.68
N ALA A 45 -21.78 34.12 -69.48
CA ALA A 45 -22.40 32.82 -69.21
C ALA A 45 -21.42 31.63 -69.10
N GLU A 46 -20.29 31.65 -69.80
CA GLU A 46 -19.27 30.59 -69.71
C GLU A 46 -18.43 30.73 -68.43
N ILE A 47 -18.15 31.98 -68.01
CA ILE A 47 -17.47 32.27 -66.75
C ILE A 47 -18.35 31.87 -65.57
N ASP A 48 -19.63 32.23 -65.59
CA ASP A 48 -20.59 31.87 -64.54
C ASP A 48 -20.77 30.35 -64.40
N ARG A 49 -20.72 29.61 -65.52
CA ARG A 49 -20.75 28.14 -65.52
C ARG A 49 -19.49 27.55 -64.90
N GLN A 50 -18.31 28.07 -65.23
CA GLN A 50 -17.04 27.60 -64.66
C GLN A 50 -16.96 27.91 -63.16
N ILE A 51 -17.42 29.08 -62.72
CA ILE A 51 -17.52 29.46 -61.31
C ILE A 51 -18.49 28.53 -60.58
N SER A 52 -19.70 28.32 -61.10
CA SER A 52 -20.71 27.44 -60.48
C SER A 52 -20.19 26.00 -60.33
N LYS A 53 -19.50 25.48 -61.36
CA LYS A 53 -18.89 24.15 -61.33
C LYS A 53 -17.74 24.06 -60.32
N ALA A 54 -16.92 25.11 -60.21
CA ALA A 54 -15.83 25.19 -59.23
C ALA A 54 -16.37 25.25 -57.80
N VAL A 55 -17.43 26.04 -57.57
CA VAL A 55 -18.11 26.15 -56.26
C VAL A 55 -18.75 24.81 -55.88
N GLN A 56 -19.48 24.16 -56.79
CA GLN A 56 -20.07 22.85 -56.53
C GLN A 56 -18.99 21.81 -56.21
N SER A 57 -17.89 21.80 -56.97
CA SER A 57 -16.76 20.89 -56.71
C SER A 57 -16.06 21.19 -55.39
N ALA A 58 -15.97 22.45 -54.99
CA ALA A 58 -15.41 22.84 -53.70
C ALA A 58 -16.34 22.45 -52.54
N LEU A 59 -17.65 22.62 -52.72
CA LEU A 59 -18.67 22.20 -51.75
C LEU A 59 -18.66 20.68 -51.57
N ASP A 60 -18.66 19.91 -52.66
CA ASP A 60 -18.62 18.45 -52.61
C ASP A 60 -17.33 17.94 -51.95
N LYS A 61 -16.19 18.58 -52.23
CA LYS A 61 -14.92 18.27 -51.56
C LYS A 61 -14.97 18.62 -50.07
N ALA A 62 -15.53 19.76 -49.70
CA ALA A 62 -15.68 20.17 -48.30
C ALA A 62 -16.62 19.21 -47.54
N GLN A 63 -17.72 18.78 -48.16
CA GLN A 63 -18.65 17.80 -47.58
C GLN A 63 -17.97 16.44 -47.39
N LYS A 64 -17.19 15.96 -48.37
CA LYS A 64 -16.43 14.71 -48.24
C LYS A 64 -15.39 14.79 -47.12
N ARG A 65 -14.63 15.90 -47.04
CA ARG A 65 -13.67 16.14 -45.95
C ARG A 65 -14.36 16.16 -44.59
N PHE A 66 -15.50 16.83 -44.48
CA PHE A 66 -16.27 16.90 -43.25
C PHE A 66 -16.80 15.52 -42.82
N GLU A 67 -17.28 14.71 -43.75
CA GLU A 67 -17.76 13.35 -43.44
C GLU A 67 -16.60 12.42 -43.06
N GLU A 68 -15.45 12.52 -43.73
CA GLU A 68 -14.20 11.82 -43.37
C GLU A 68 -13.75 12.18 -41.95
N GLU A 69 -13.67 13.47 -41.63
CA GLU A 69 -13.31 13.97 -40.30
C GLU A 69 -14.29 13.51 -39.23
N LYS A 70 -15.60 13.55 -39.52
CA LYS A 70 -16.64 13.07 -38.60
C LYS A 70 -16.50 11.58 -38.35
N GLN A 71 -16.27 10.78 -39.39
CA GLN A 71 -16.08 9.33 -39.23
C GLN A 71 -14.81 9.01 -38.45
N GLN A 72 -13.74 9.75 -38.70
CA GLN A 72 -12.49 9.61 -37.95
C GLN A 72 -12.69 9.97 -36.47
N ALA A 73 -13.34 11.10 -36.17
CA ALA A 73 -13.65 11.50 -34.81
C ALA A 73 -14.54 10.47 -34.08
N ILE A 74 -15.51 9.86 -34.77
CA ILE A 74 -16.33 8.78 -34.19
C ILE A 74 -15.50 7.52 -33.93
N ALA A 75 -14.59 7.17 -34.84
CA ALA A 75 -13.72 6.00 -34.66
C ALA A 75 -12.74 6.19 -33.50
N ASP A 76 -12.14 7.37 -33.39
CA ASP A 76 -11.22 7.72 -32.32
C ASP A 76 -11.96 7.77 -30.97
N ALA A 77 -13.13 8.40 -30.90
CA ALA A 77 -13.94 8.42 -29.68
C ALA A 77 -14.37 7.01 -29.22
N LYS A 78 -14.63 6.09 -30.15
CA LYS A 78 -14.92 4.69 -29.82
C LYS A 78 -13.70 3.97 -29.26
N LYS A 79 -12.53 4.15 -29.87
CA LYS A 79 -11.27 3.57 -29.38
C LYS A 79 -10.93 4.07 -27.98
N ASP A 80 -10.99 5.39 -27.76
CA ASP A 80 -10.72 6.00 -26.47
C ASP A 80 -11.67 5.47 -25.40
N ALA A 81 -12.97 5.33 -25.72
CA ALA A 81 -13.96 4.77 -24.81
C ALA A 81 -13.69 3.29 -24.49
N GLU A 82 -13.31 2.48 -25.49
CA GLU A 82 -12.94 1.08 -25.29
C GLU A 82 -11.67 0.92 -24.46
N GLU A 83 -10.65 1.74 -24.71
CA GLU A 83 -9.40 1.74 -23.95
C GLU A 83 -9.65 2.16 -22.50
N TYR A 84 -10.45 3.20 -22.28
CA TYR A 84 -10.85 3.63 -20.94
C TYR A 84 -11.65 2.55 -20.21
N ALA A 85 -12.59 1.89 -20.88
CA ALA A 85 -13.36 0.79 -20.31
C ALA A 85 -12.45 -0.40 -19.95
N LYS A 86 -11.53 -0.79 -20.85
CA LYS A 86 -10.54 -1.85 -20.60
C LYS A 86 -9.61 -1.51 -19.44
N MET A 87 -9.14 -0.26 -19.35
CA MET A 87 -8.34 0.21 -18.21
C MET A 87 -9.14 0.11 -16.91
N SER A 88 -10.39 0.58 -16.89
CA SER A 88 -11.24 0.50 -15.70
C SER A 88 -11.53 -0.95 -15.27
N GLU A 89 -11.76 -1.86 -16.21
CA GLU A 89 -11.94 -3.28 -15.89
C GLU A 89 -10.66 -3.92 -15.34
N LYS A 90 -9.49 -3.58 -15.91
CA LYS A 90 -8.21 -4.10 -15.46
C LYS A 90 -7.88 -3.60 -14.05
N GLU A 91 -8.04 -2.31 -13.79
CA GLU A 91 -7.83 -1.72 -12.46
C GLU A 91 -8.74 -2.34 -11.40
N ARG A 92 -10.02 -2.61 -11.75
CA ARG A 92 -10.94 -3.33 -10.86
C ARG A 92 -10.46 -4.75 -10.56
N LYS A 93 -10.05 -5.51 -11.58
CA LYS A 93 -9.51 -6.86 -11.41
C LYS A 93 -8.24 -6.87 -10.56
N ASP A 94 -7.34 -5.92 -10.79
CA ASP A 94 -6.11 -5.78 -10.03
C ASP A 94 -6.42 -5.42 -8.56
N ALA A 95 -7.37 -4.51 -8.31
CA ALA A 95 -7.80 -4.17 -6.95
C ALA A 95 -8.46 -5.35 -6.23
N GLU A 96 -9.30 -6.13 -6.92
CA GLU A 96 -9.90 -7.35 -6.37
C GLU A 96 -8.84 -8.43 -6.10
N PHE A 97 -7.88 -8.60 -7.00
CA PHE A 97 -6.78 -9.53 -6.83
C PHE A 97 -5.91 -9.13 -5.63
N GLN A 98 -5.55 -7.85 -5.51
CA GLN A 98 -4.79 -7.34 -4.37
C GLN A 98 -5.55 -7.50 -3.04
N LYS A 99 -6.86 -7.28 -3.04
CA LYS A 99 -7.70 -7.56 -1.85
C LYS A 99 -7.67 -9.04 -1.47
N ARG A 100 -7.82 -9.94 -2.44
CA ARG A 100 -7.72 -11.38 -2.20
C ARG A 100 -6.35 -11.79 -1.71
N LEU A 101 -5.28 -11.21 -2.27
CA LEU A 101 -3.92 -11.49 -1.85
C LEU A 101 -3.71 -11.10 -0.38
N LYS A 102 -4.15 -9.90 0.01
CA LYS A 102 -4.10 -9.46 1.41
C LYS A 102 -4.92 -10.36 2.34
N GLU A 103 -6.12 -10.77 1.91
CA GLU A 103 -6.95 -11.68 2.70
C GLU A 103 -6.30 -13.06 2.88
N ILE A 104 -5.58 -13.54 1.86
CA ILE A 104 -4.79 -14.78 1.95
C ILE A 104 -3.60 -14.57 2.88
N GLU A 105 -2.85 -13.48 2.73
CA GLU A 105 -1.69 -13.18 3.58
C GLU A 105 -2.08 -13.03 5.05
N ASP A 106 -3.18 -12.33 5.35
CA ASP A 106 -3.70 -12.18 6.71
C ASP A 106 -4.14 -13.52 7.29
N ARG A 107 -4.77 -14.39 6.47
CA ARG A 107 -5.10 -15.75 6.89
C ARG A 107 -3.87 -16.61 7.14
N GLU A 108 -2.88 -16.56 6.26
CA GLU A 108 -1.63 -17.31 6.40
C GLU A 108 -0.86 -16.85 7.63
N ARG A 109 -0.78 -15.53 7.88
CA ARG A 109 -0.16 -14.97 9.08
C ARG A 109 -0.89 -15.43 10.34
N ALA A 110 -2.22 -15.34 10.38
CA ALA A 110 -3.00 -15.80 11.52
C ALA A 110 -2.88 -17.30 11.76
N LEU A 111 -2.77 -18.11 10.69
CA LEU A 111 -2.54 -19.56 10.82
C LEU A 111 -1.13 -19.87 11.32
N ASN A 112 -0.12 -19.18 10.79
CA ASN A 112 1.26 -19.33 11.23
C ASN A 112 1.43 -18.94 12.71
N GLU A 113 0.82 -17.82 13.14
CA GLU A 113 0.83 -17.40 14.54
C GLU A 113 0.14 -18.42 15.45
N LYS A 114 -1.00 -18.99 15.03
CA LYS A 114 -1.70 -20.04 15.78
C LYS A 114 -0.88 -21.33 15.86
N GLN A 115 -0.22 -21.70 14.77
CA GLN A 115 0.62 -22.89 14.74
C GLN A 115 1.82 -22.73 15.65
N LEU A 116 2.52 -21.59 15.55
CA LEU A 116 3.63 -21.26 16.44
C LEU A 116 3.16 -21.23 17.90
N LEU A 117 2.02 -20.61 18.21
CA LEU A 117 1.46 -20.62 19.56
C LEU A 117 1.21 -22.05 20.06
N SER A 118 0.64 -22.93 19.23
CA SER A 118 0.40 -24.32 19.59
C SER A 118 1.69 -25.08 19.87
N GLU A 119 2.76 -24.84 19.10
CA GLU A 119 4.08 -25.42 19.34
C GLU A 119 4.65 -24.94 20.69
N ILE A 120 4.61 -23.63 20.95
CA ILE A 120 5.03 -23.04 22.23
C ILE A 120 4.24 -23.62 23.40
N GLU A 121 2.92 -23.76 23.26
CA GLU A 121 2.09 -24.37 24.30
C GLU A 121 2.43 -25.84 24.54
N SER A 122 2.80 -26.59 23.50
CA SER A 122 3.27 -27.97 23.62
C SER A 122 4.59 -28.02 24.39
N ASP A 123 5.57 -27.20 23.97
CA ASP A 123 6.88 -27.13 24.60
C ASP A 123 6.77 -26.73 26.08
N LEU A 124 5.92 -25.74 26.40
CA LEU A 124 5.66 -25.33 27.78
C LEU A 124 5.03 -26.45 28.61
N LYS A 125 4.08 -27.21 28.05
CA LYS A 125 3.48 -28.36 28.74
C LYS A 125 4.49 -29.46 28.99
N GLU A 126 5.32 -29.78 28.01
CA GLU A 126 6.39 -30.79 28.15
C GLU A 126 7.39 -30.41 29.24
N GLN A 127 7.71 -29.11 29.33
CA GLN A 127 8.60 -28.56 30.34
C GLN A 127 7.93 -28.30 31.70
N ALA A 128 6.64 -28.62 31.84
CA ALA A 128 5.80 -28.39 33.02
C ALA A 128 5.72 -26.90 33.45
N LEU A 129 5.79 -26.00 32.47
CA LEU A 129 5.70 -24.56 32.68
C LEU A 129 4.27 -24.03 32.42
N PRO A 130 3.86 -22.93 33.09
CA PRO A 130 2.58 -22.28 32.87
C PRO A 130 2.33 -21.81 31.43
N LEU A 131 1.14 -22.11 30.90
CA LEU A 131 0.69 -21.67 29.56
C LEU A 131 0.53 -20.15 29.43
N SER A 132 0.47 -19.43 30.55
CA SER A 132 0.46 -17.96 30.54
C SER A 132 1.69 -17.37 29.85
N PHE A 133 2.81 -18.09 29.84
CA PHE A 133 4.03 -17.67 29.16
C PHE A 133 3.94 -17.75 27.63
N ALA A 134 3.03 -18.54 27.06
CA ALA A 134 2.94 -18.75 25.62
C ALA A 134 2.73 -17.42 24.86
N SER A 135 1.84 -16.56 25.37
CA SER A 135 1.56 -15.24 24.76
C SER A 135 2.75 -14.28 24.82
N ALA A 136 3.59 -14.38 25.85
CA ALA A 136 4.79 -13.57 25.99
C ALA A 136 5.91 -14.08 25.07
N LEU A 137 6.07 -15.40 24.97
CA LEU A 137 7.05 -16.05 24.12
C LEU A 137 6.73 -15.89 22.63
N LEU A 138 5.46 -15.91 22.25
CA LEU A 138 5.04 -15.68 20.86
C LEU A 138 5.54 -14.32 20.31
N ARG A 139 5.68 -13.31 21.17
CA ARG A 139 6.19 -11.97 20.78
C ARG A 139 7.65 -11.96 20.38
N LEU A 140 8.43 -12.98 20.76
CA LEU A 140 9.82 -13.13 20.34
C LEU A 140 9.91 -13.48 18.85
N GLY A 141 8.86 -14.08 18.26
CA GLY A 141 8.74 -14.36 16.83
C GLY A 141 9.71 -15.42 16.27
N GLU A 142 10.78 -15.75 17.00
CA GLU A 142 11.82 -16.67 16.59
C GLU A 142 11.77 -17.96 17.43
N ASN A 143 11.57 -19.10 16.76
CA ASN A 143 11.36 -20.40 17.41
C ASN A 143 12.55 -20.82 18.30
N GLU A 144 13.79 -20.54 17.87
CA GLU A 144 15.00 -20.84 18.64
C GLU A 144 15.12 -19.97 19.90
N ALA A 145 14.86 -18.67 19.78
CA ALA A 145 14.85 -17.76 20.94
C ALA A 145 13.77 -18.14 21.95
N ILE A 146 12.62 -18.65 21.48
CA ILE A 146 11.55 -19.15 22.35
C ILE A 146 12.01 -20.38 23.12
N LYS A 147 12.64 -21.36 22.47
CA LYS A 147 13.16 -22.56 23.14
C LYS A 147 14.25 -22.22 24.17
N GLU A 148 15.15 -21.31 23.84
CA GLU A 148 16.17 -20.83 24.78
C GLU A 148 15.52 -20.15 25.99
N ALA A 149 14.51 -19.28 25.76
CA ALA A 149 13.76 -18.65 26.84
C ALA A 149 13.02 -19.68 27.72
N ILE A 150 12.39 -20.70 27.12
CA ILE A 150 11.70 -21.79 27.84
C ILE A 150 12.68 -22.54 28.74
N THR A 151 13.86 -22.91 28.22
CA THR A 151 14.87 -23.65 28.99
C THR A 151 15.46 -22.80 30.12
N GLY A 152 15.71 -21.50 29.88
CA GLY A 152 16.14 -20.56 30.91
C GLY A 152 15.10 -20.39 32.03
N ILE A 153 13.84 -20.12 31.65
CA ILE A 153 12.73 -20.00 32.61
C ILE A 153 12.60 -21.27 33.44
N LYS A 154 12.71 -22.45 32.81
CA LYS A 154 12.64 -23.73 33.53
C LYS A 154 13.74 -23.86 34.58
N ALA A 155 14.98 -23.58 34.20
CA ALA A 155 16.11 -23.70 35.12
C ALA A 155 15.95 -22.80 36.35
N ASP A 156 15.58 -21.53 36.13
CA ASP A 156 15.37 -20.56 37.21
C ASP A 156 14.15 -20.91 38.07
N PHE A 157 13.08 -21.40 37.45
CA PHE A 157 11.86 -21.81 38.15
C PHE A 157 12.10 -23.05 39.03
N ASP A 158 12.74 -24.09 38.47
CA ASP A 158 13.06 -25.32 39.21
C ASP A 158 14.04 -25.01 40.35
N ALA A 159 15.01 -24.11 40.15
CA ALA A 159 15.91 -23.66 41.21
C ALA A 159 15.16 -22.93 42.33
N ALA A 160 14.28 -21.99 41.99
CA ALA A 160 13.49 -21.25 42.96
C ALA A 160 12.52 -22.15 43.75
N VAL A 161 11.84 -23.07 43.08
CA VAL A 161 10.95 -24.05 43.73
C VAL A 161 11.75 -24.96 44.64
N ASN A 162 12.91 -25.46 44.21
CA ASN A 162 13.76 -26.30 45.05
C ASN A 162 14.26 -25.56 46.31
N GLU A 163 14.68 -24.30 46.19
CA GLU A 163 15.07 -23.50 47.36
C GLU A 163 13.88 -23.26 48.30
N ARG A 164 12.70 -22.93 47.77
CA ARG A 164 11.48 -22.78 48.59
C ARG A 164 11.09 -24.07 49.31
N VAL A 165 11.13 -25.19 48.60
CA VAL A 165 10.84 -26.52 49.16
C VAL A 165 11.88 -26.86 50.24
N LYS A 166 13.17 -26.56 50.05
CA LYS A 166 14.19 -26.73 51.11
C LYS A 166 13.95 -25.83 52.32
N GLU A 167 13.51 -24.59 52.11
CA GLU A 167 13.15 -23.68 53.20
C GLU A 167 11.93 -24.17 53.98
N GLU A 168 10.94 -24.74 53.30
CA GLU A 168 9.70 -25.23 53.93
C GLU A 168 9.91 -26.61 54.60
N LEU A 169 10.72 -27.50 54.00
CA LEU A 169 11.14 -28.77 54.59
C LEU A 169 12.24 -28.63 55.64
N ARG A 170 12.84 -27.44 55.80
CA ARG A 170 13.57 -27.11 57.02
C ARG A 170 12.54 -27.08 58.14
N GLN A 171 12.33 -28.26 58.73
CA GLN A 171 11.76 -28.36 60.06
C GLN A 171 12.48 -27.33 60.93
N GLU A 172 11.73 -26.44 61.56
CA GLU A 172 12.21 -25.78 62.77
C GLU A 172 12.80 -26.89 63.64
N THR A 173 14.07 -26.72 64.02
CA THR A 173 14.79 -27.71 64.81
C THR A 173 13.87 -28.11 65.96
N PRO A 174 13.51 -29.40 66.14
CA PRO A 174 12.64 -29.79 67.23
C PRO A 174 13.26 -29.21 68.48
N GLY A 175 12.53 -28.30 69.15
CA GLY A 175 13.08 -27.49 70.22
C GLY A 175 13.86 -28.40 71.16
N ALA A 176 15.18 -28.20 71.21
CA ALA A 176 16.04 -28.88 72.15
C ALA A 176 15.66 -28.36 73.54
N GLY A 177 14.66 -28.99 74.17
CA GLY A 177 14.18 -28.54 75.47
C GLY A 177 12.70 -28.73 75.72
N ASN A 178 12.20 -29.96 75.64
CA ASN A 178 11.36 -30.46 76.73
C ASN A 178 11.63 -31.95 76.95
N ALA A 179 12.91 -32.27 77.17
CA ALA A 179 13.20 -33.30 78.14
C ALA A 179 12.57 -32.81 79.46
N ARG A 180 11.34 -33.27 79.73
CA ARG A 180 10.84 -33.30 81.11
C ARG A 180 11.96 -33.92 81.91
N SER A 181 12.66 -33.09 82.68
CA SER A 181 13.54 -33.53 83.74
C SER A 181 12.65 -34.22 84.76
N GLN A 182 12.32 -35.48 84.46
CA GLN A 182 11.81 -36.38 85.44
C GLN A 182 13.05 -36.72 86.25
N THR A 183 13.22 -35.99 87.34
CA THR A 183 14.19 -36.28 88.39
C THR A 183 13.86 -37.66 88.94
N TYR A 184 14.29 -38.70 88.24
CA TYR A 184 14.49 -40.00 88.85
C TYR A 184 15.73 -39.84 89.71
N THR A 185 15.50 -39.77 91.03
CA THR A 185 16.53 -40.03 92.03
C THR A 185 17.27 -41.28 91.59
N ARG A 186 18.52 -41.11 91.16
CA ARG A 186 19.38 -42.20 90.73
C ARG A 186 19.77 -42.97 91.99
N THR A 187 18.88 -43.82 92.50
CA THR A 187 19.22 -44.83 93.50
C THR A 187 20.36 -45.63 92.89
N GLY A 188 21.57 -45.42 93.41
CA GLY A 188 22.78 -46.06 92.91
C GLY A 188 22.66 -47.58 92.98
N MET A 189 23.40 -48.30 92.13
CA MET A 189 23.40 -49.77 92.12
C MET A 189 23.61 -50.37 93.53
N ALA A 190 24.41 -49.70 94.36
CA ALA A 190 24.62 -50.07 95.77
C ALA A 190 23.33 -50.07 96.62
N GLU A 191 22.43 -49.12 96.39
CA GLU A 191 21.18 -49.01 97.15
C GLU A 191 20.14 -50.05 96.69
N LYS A 192 20.12 -50.37 95.39
CA LYS A 192 19.30 -51.46 94.85
C LYS A 192 19.78 -52.83 95.34
N ALA A 193 21.10 -53.04 95.43
CA ALA A 193 21.69 -54.26 95.96
C ALA A 193 21.38 -54.47 97.46
N ALA A 194 21.35 -53.39 98.26
CA ALA A 194 21.00 -53.46 99.67
C ALA A 194 19.53 -53.86 99.90
N LYS A 195 18.59 -53.37 99.06
CA LYS A 195 17.16 -53.67 99.17
C LYS A 195 16.79 -55.10 98.76
N HIS A 196 17.58 -55.74 97.90
CA HIS A 196 17.31 -57.09 97.39
C HIS A 196 18.27 -58.16 97.93
N ARG A 197 18.93 -57.93 99.08
CA ARG A 197 19.77 -58.94 99.72
C ARG A 197 18.90 -60.04 100.36
N LEU A 198 18.74 -61.16 99.68
CA LEU A 198 17.93 -62.32 100.15
C LEU A 198 18.56 -63.15 101.28
N ILE A 199 19.71 -62.74 101.83
CA ILE A 199 20.39 -63.45 102.90
C ILE A 199 20.74 -62.47 104.03
N LYS A 200 20.24 -62.75 105.23
CA LYS A 200 20.68 -62.15 106.50
C LYS A 200 21.24 -63.23 107.39
#